data_AF-A0A067BTC4-F1
#
_entry.id   AF-A0A067BTC4-F1
#
_cell.length_a   1.000
_cell.length_b   1.000
_cell.length_c   1.000
_cell.angle_alpha   90.00
_cell.angle_beta   90.00
_cell.angle_gamma   90.00
#
_symmetry.space_group_name_H-M   'P 1'
#
loop_
_entity.id
_entity.type
_entity.pdbx_description
1 polymer ?
#
loop_
_entity_poly.entity_id
_entity_poly.type
_entity_poly.pdbx_seq_one_letter_code
_entity_poly.pdbx_strand_id
1 'polypeptide(L)'
;MSSASQQGSTAEEERRSFLAWTKSMDARDAAIDFVTQFCKTMARDLYPPASIERIFGVAMPTTEPAPSPGIMSMEEFMASIPVTTKAMPMGKIVFNVWVSLHKQDFFKEDDMVLALLKGMLPAYFMDCVLKKYHAGNGSYYEAELLQRGFRAIEWDLEVHEILAKKQNPPASQWQATPTSDVKTPDAPSTPTPDAEPRAEKGPLGLLVNGSTLSPCVVTMNTMFEKCPIAHAAGIPLYVRKCAGESKEASCYIISRMMSDPKIGLASIPWTDGVAFTKDDWAALDDFEMMMLDDGPPSVTRADFEAFARSRTDSKAGIILEALFPKGRAVVISGLQSSTELNGLRGVVMGNYTNGRIGVAVAGRSAPVAVAPTKLQTAP
;
A
#
# COMPACT_ATOMS: atom_id res chain seq x y z
N MET A 1 50.98 14.35 -1.72
CA MET A 1 49.66 14.37 -1.06
C MET A 1 48.63 15.13 -1.91
N SER A 2 48.30 14.66 -3.13
CA SER A 2 47.33 15.35 -4.03
C SER A 2 46.41 14.43 -4.83
N SER A 3 46.30 13.13 -4.51
CA SER A 3 45.58 12.18 -5.38
C SER A 3 44.14 11.88 -4.93
N ALA A 4 43.80 12.05 -3.65
CA ALA A 4 42.44 11.78 -3.17
C ALA A 4 41.41 12.85 -3.61
N SER A 5 41.86 14.09 -3.80
CA SER A 5 40.99 15.21 -4.18
C SER A 5 40.54 15.18 -5.65
N GLN A 6 41.28 14.50 -6.53
CA GLN A 6 40.97 14.40 -7.97
C GLN A 6 39.98 13.28 -8.29
N GLN A 7 39.89 12.25 -7.46
CA GLN A 7 39.04 11.08 -7.73
C GLN A 7 37.54 11.37 -7.47
N GLY A 8 37.23 12.23 -6.51
CA GLY A 8 35.85 12.66 -6.24
C GLY A 8 35.27 13.57 -7.31
N SER A 9 36.10 14.44 -7.92
CA SER A 9 35.63 15.35 -8.98
C SER A 9 35.21 14.63 -10.26
N THR A 10 35.90 13.54 -10.61
CA THR A 10 35.61 12.79 -11.84
C THR A 10 34.30 12.01 -11.74
N ALA A 11 34.03 11.32 -10.62
CA ALA A 11 32.82 10.53 -10.45
C ALA A 11 31.54 11.41 -10.45
N GLU A 12 31.60 12.59 -9.82
CA GLU A 12 30.48 13.54 -9.87
C GLU A 12 30.27 14.13 -11.27
N GLU A 13 31.34 14.40 -12.01
CA GLU A 13 31.26 14.92 -13.37
C GLU A 13 30.71 13.89 -14.36
N GLU A 14 31.13 12.63 -14.24
CA GLU A 14 30.56 11.49 -14.96
C GLU A 14 29.08 11.32 -14.65
N ARG A 15 28.70 11.40 -13.36
CA ARG A 15 27.31 11.33 -12.90
C ARG A 15 26.47 12.47 -13.49
N ARG A 16 26.96 13.71 -13.47
CA ARG A 16 26.27 14.87 -14.06
C ARG A 16 26.12 14.72 -15.57
N SER A 17 27.15 14.26 -16.25
CA SER A 17 27.13 13.99 -17.70
C SER A 17 26.11 12.91 -18.05
N PHE A 18 26.05 11.83 -17.25
CA PHE A 18 25.06 10.76 -17.40
C PHE A 18 23.62 11.24 -17.21
N LEU A 19 23.37 12.05 -16.19
CA LEU A 19 22.05 12.63 -15.95
C LEU A 19 21.63 13.62 -17.05
N ALA A 20 22.57 14.43 -17.54
CA ALA A 20 22.31 15.35 -18.66
C ALA A 20 21.98 14.58 -19.94
N TRP A 21 22.74 13.53 -20.24
CA TRP A 21 22.48 12.63 -21.37
C TRP A 21 21.10 11.95 -21.25
N THR A 22 20.77 11.40 -20.08
CA THR A 22 19.46 10.78 -19.82
C THR A 22 18.30 11.77 -20.02
N LYS A 23 18.47 13.03 -19.57
CA LYS A 23 17.46 14.09 -19.77
C LYS A 23 17.31 14.49 -21.25
N SER A 24 18.37 14.36 -22.06
CA SER A 24 18.35 14.69 -23.49
C SER A 24 17.63 13.64 -24.34
N MET A 25 17.56 12.39 -23.89
CA MET A 25 16.86 11.30 -24.60
C MET A 25 15.35 11.32 -24.38
N ASP A 26 14.60 10.71 -25.30
CA ASP A 26 13.23 10.30 -25.02
C ASP A 26 13.22 9.30 -23.83
N ALA A 27 12.26 9.44 -22.91
CA ALA A 27 12.24 8.62 -21.70
C ALA A 27 12.04 7.13 -22.01
N ARG A 28 11.25 6.81 -23.04
CA ARG A 28 11.03 5.43 -23.46
C ARG A 28 12.30 4.85 -24.07
N ASP A 29 12.98 5.59 -24.92
CA ASP A 29 14.23 5.15 -25.55
C ASP A 29 15.34 4.94 -24.50
N ALA A 30 15.47 5.86 -23.54
CA ALA A 30 16.41 5.70 -22.44
C ALA A 30 16.08 4.48 -21.56
N ALA A 31 14.80 4.26 -21.24
CA ALA A 31 14.37 3.09 -20.46
C ALA A 31 14.65 1.77 -21.20
N ILE A 32 14.36 1.72 -22.51
CA ILE A 32 14.68 0.56 -23.36
C ILE A 32 16.18 0.31 -23.39
N ASP A 33 17.00 1.36 -23.57
CA ASP A 33 18.46 1.22 -23.60
C ASP A 33 19.01 0.71 -22.27
N PHE A 34 18.57 1.26 -21.14
CA PHE A 34 18.98 0.81 -19.80
C PHE A 34 18.60 -0.65 -19.54
N VAL A 35 17.36 -1.04 -19.83
CA VAL A 35 16.88 -2.42 -19.65
C VAL A 35 17.65 -3.37 -20.58
N THR A 36 17.87 -2.99 -21.83
CA THR A 36 18.61 -3.79 -22.81
C THR A 36 20.06 -4.02 -22.36
N GLN A 37 20.75 -2.97 -21.91
CA GLN A 37 22.12 -3.07 -21.38
C GLN A 37 22.15 -3.98 -20.15
N PHE A 38 21.20 -3.80 -19.23
CA PHE A 38 21.11 -4.60 -18.01
C PHE A 38 20.86 -6.08 -18.31
N CYS A 39 19.85 -6.43 -19.12
CA CYS A 39 19.56 -7.82 -19.50
C CYS A 39 20.73 -8.49 -20.24
N LYS A 40 21.40 -7.77 -21.14
CA LYS A 40 22.62 -8.27 -21.81
C LYS A 40 23.72 -8.62 -20.81
N THR A 41 23.86 -7.86 -19.72
CA THR A 41 24.84 -8.15 -18.66
C THR A 41 24.41 -9.35 -17.81
N MET A 42 23.12 -9.45 -17.44
CA MET A 42 22.58 -10.61 -16.72
C MET A 42 22.73 -11.92 -17.52
N ALA A 43 22.46 -11.88 -18.83
CA ALA A 43 22.61 -13.04 -19.71
C ALA A 43 24.05 -13.56 -19.78
N ARG A 44 25.04 -12.72 -19.47
CA ARG A 44 26.47 -13.05 -19.45
C ARG A 44 27.02 -13.30 -18.04
N ASP A 45 26.18 -13.20 -17.01
CA ASP A 45 26.59 -13.24 -15.60
C ASP A 45 27.66 -12.17 -15.28
N LEU A 46 27.54 -11.00 -15.92
CA LEU A 46 28.42 -9.85 -15.74
C LEU A 46 27.70 -8.74 -14.98
N TYR A 47 28.45 -8.03 -14.13
CA TYR A 47 27.94 -6.84 -13.46
C TYR A 47 27.62 -5.74 -14.49
N PRO A 48 26.52 -4.99 -14.32
CA PRO A 48 26.22 -3.90 -15.22
C PRO A 48 27.22 -2.75 -15.07
N PRO A 49 27.32 -1.86 -16.08
CA PRO A 49 28.12 -0.64 -15.97
C PRO A 49 27.74 0.20 -14.76
N ALA A 50 28.74 0.83 -14.12
CA ALA A 50 28.55 1.68 -12.94
C ALA A 50 27.55 2.83 -13.16
N SER A 51 27.36 3.27 -14.41
CA SER A 51 26.38 4.28 -14.78
C SER A 51 24.93 3.85 -14.57
N ILE A 52 24.63 2.55 -14.66
CA ILE A 52 23.26 2.01 -14.57
C ILE A 52 23.05 1.08 -13.37
N GLU A 53 24.10 0.68 -12.66
CA GLU A 53 24.00 -0.31 -11.56
C GLU A 53 22.97 0.11 -10.47
N ARG A 54 22.94 1.40 -10.12
CA ARG A 54 22.01 1.95 -9.13
C ARG A 54 20.57 2.03 -9.65
N ILE A 55 20.36 2.10 -10.96
CA ILE A 55 19.00 2.06 -11.53
C ILE A 55 18.33 0.74 -11.17
N PHE A 56 19.10 -0.36 -11.15
CA PHE A 56 18.62 -1.73 -10.89
C PHE A 56 18.92 -2.23 -9.46
N GLY A 57 19.38 -1.37 -8.56
CA GLY A 57 19.63 -1.72 -7.16
C GLY A 57 20.87 -2.60 -6.94
N VAL A 58 21.76 -2.70 -7.93
CA VAL A 58 22.96 -3.53 -7.87
C VAL A 58 24.19 -2.67 -7.64
N ALA A 59 24.15 -1.66 -6.78
CA ALA A 59 25.36 -0.88 -6.48
C ALA A 59 26.35 -1.70 -5.64
N MET A 60 27.61 -1.82 -6.08
CA MET A 60 28.64 -2.35 -5.20
C MET A 60 29.11 -1.25 -4.24
N PRO A 61 29.38 -1.56 -2.97
CA PRO A 61 30.06 -0.61 -2.10
C PRO A 61 31.39 -0.27 -2.77
N THR A 62 31.59 1.02 -3.07
CA THR A 62 32.88 1.52 -3.53
C THR A 62 33.87 1.14 -2.44
N THR A 63 34.71 0.13 -2.70
CA THR A 63 35.73 -0.28 -1.75
C THR A 63 36.57 0.96 -1.48
N GLU A 64 36.42 1.54 -0.28
CA GLU A 64 37.40 2.49 0.22
C GLU A 64 38.78 1.83 0.02
N PRO A 65 39.75 2.54 -0.57
CA PRO A 65 41.08 1.98 -0.72
C PRO A 65 41.53 1.54 0.67
N ALA A 66 41.86 0.25 0.78
CA ALA A 66 42.32 -0.32 2.04
C ALA A 66 43.38 0.65 2.61
N PRO A 67 43.25 1.07 3.89
CA PRO A 67 44.22 1.98 4.48
C PRO A 67 45.60 1.39 4.19
N SER A 68 46.45 2.17 3.52
CA SER A 68 47.78 1.70 3.12
C SER A 68 48.42 1.05 4.33
N PRO A 69 48.95 -0.18 4.23
CA PRO A 69 49.43 -0.90 5.39
C PRO A 69 50.57 -0.09 5.98
N GLY A 70 50.26 0.72 7.00
CA GLY A 70 51.24 1.13 7.97
C GLY A 70 51.85 -0.13 8.56
N ILE A 71 53.05 -0.01 9.09
CA ILE A 71 53.78 -1.11 9.74
C ILE A 71 52.94 -1.56 10.96
N MET A 72 51.93 -2.39 10.73
CA MET A 72 51.12 -3.03 11.76
C MET A 72 51.89 -4.24 12.24
N SER A 73 51.88 -4.43 13.56
CA SER A 73 52.41 -5.64 14.17
C SER A 73 51.60 -6.87 13.74
N MET A 74 52.21 -8.06 13.79
CA MET A 74 51.50 -9.31 13.49
C MET A 74 50.28 -9.52 14.40
N GLU A 75 50.31 -8.99 15.64
CA GLU A 75 49.18 -9.02 16.57
C GLU A 75 48.04 -8.08 16.15
N GLU A 76 48.35 -6.86 15.69
CA GLU A 76 47.33 -5.95 15.12
C GLU A 76 46.76 -6.51 13.82
N PHE A 77 47.58 -7.17 12.99
CA PHE A 77 47.11 -7.85 11.80
C PHE A 77 46.14 -8.98 12.16
N MET A 78 46.51 -9.88 13.08
CA MET A 78 45.66 -10.98 13.54
C MET A 78 44.37 -10.48 14.23
N ALA A 79 44.45 -9.37 14.99
CA ALA A 79 43.28 -8.73 15.61
C ALA A 79 42.40 -7.98 14.59
N SER A 80 42.95 -7.57 13.45
CA SER A 80 42.22 -6.92 12.37
C SER A 80 41.56 -7.90 11.39
N ILE A 81 41.91 -9.19 11.44
CA ILE A 81 41.20 -10.24 10.69
C ILE A 81 39.82 -10.38 11.34
N PRO A 82 38.74 -9.87 10.73
CA PRO A 82 37.43 -9.98 11.33
C PRO A 82 37.05 -11.47 11.28
N VAL A 83 36.82 -12.10 12.43
CA VAL A 83 36.22 -13.45 12.55
C VAL A 83 34.72 -13.42 12.21
N THR A 84 34.33 -12.51 11.32
CA THR A 84 32.99 -12.44 10.76
C THR A 84 33.12 -12.85 9.30
N THR A 85 32.40 -13.91 8.94
CA THR A 85 31.98 -14.14 7.55
C THR A 85 31.37 -12.83 7.05
N LYS A 86 32.17 -12.02 6.36
CA LYS A 86 31.80 -10.66 5.96
C LYS A 86 30.50 -10.75 5.18
N ALA A 87 29.42 -10.22 5.76
CA ALA A 87 28.09 -10.33 5.19
C ALA A 87 28.15 -9.86 3.72
N MET A 88 27.61 -10.66 2.80
CA MET A 88 27.69 -10.35 1.37
C MET A 88 27.13 -8.94 1.10
N PRO A 89 27.80 -8.08 0.30
CA PRO A 89 27.28 -6.76 -0.03
C PRO A 89 25.87 -6.82 -0.65
N MET A 90 25.01 -5.85 -0.34
CA MET A 90 23.63 -5.83 -0.81
C MET A 90 23.54 -5.88 -2.34
N GLY A 91 24.32 -5.05 -3.05
CA GLY A 91 24.32 -5.07 -4.52
C GLY A 91 24.67 -6.43 -5.12
N LYS A 92 25.58 -7.19 -4.47
CA LYS A 92 25.92 -8.55 -4.90
C LYS A 92 24.77 -9.53 -4.68
N ILE A 93 24.00 -9.39 -3.59
CA ILE A 93 22.79 -10.20 -3.35
C ILE A 93 21.76 -9.89 -4.43
N VAL A 94 21.44 -8.61 -4.64
CA VAL A 94 20.44 -8.16 -5.62
C VAL A 94 20.83 -8.58 -7.04
N PHE A 95 22.11 -8.50 -7.40
CA PHE A 95 22.63 -8.97 -8.68
C PHE A 95 22.36 -10.47 -8.89
N ASN A 96 22.72 -11.31 -7.92
CA ASN A 96 22.48 -12.75 -8.05
C ASN A 96 21.00 -13.08 -8.11
N VAL A 97 20.15 -12.32 -7.42
CA VAL A 97 18.69 -12.45 -7.53
C VAL A 97 18.21 -12.10 -8.93
N TRP A 98 18.66 -10.99 -9.53
CA TRP A 98 18.32 -10.64 -10.92
C TRP A 98 18.76 -11.70 -11.93
N VAL A 99 20.00 -12.19 -11.82
CA VAL A 99 20.50 -13.29 -12.67
C VAL A 99 19.60 -14.52 -12.53
N SER A 100 19.21 -14.86 -11.31
CA SER A 100 18.38 -16.01 -11.01
C SER A 100 16.93 -15.83 -11.50
N LEU A 101 16.38 -14.62 -11.46
CA LEU A 101 15.06 -14.29 -12.03
C LEU A 101 15.10 -14.36 -13.56
N HIS A 102 16.15 -13.84 -14.19
CA HIS A 102 16.34 -13.85 -15.63
C HIS A 102 16.48 -15.28 -16.18
N LYS A 103 17.34 -16.12 -15.55
CA LYS A 103 17.55 -17.52 -15.94
C LYS A 103 16.27 -18.38 -15.88
N GLN A 104 15.29 -17.96 -15.09
CA GLN A 104 14.03 -18.69 -14.87
C GLN A 104 12.81 -17.97 -15.45
N ASP A 105 13.00 -16.94 -16.29
CA ASP A 105 11.93 -16.21 -16.99
C ASP A 105 10.85 -15.63 -16.06
N PHE A 106 11.25 -15.16 -14.87
CA PHE A 106 10.31 -14.56 -13.89
C PHE A 106 9.96 -13.10 -14.17
N PHE A 107 10.61 -12.46 -15.14
CA PHE A 107 10.31 -11.10 -15.58
C PHE A 107 10.46 -10.99 -17.10
N LYS A 108 9.79 -10.02 -17.71
CA LYS A 108 9.91 -9.68 -19.13
C LYS A 108 10.57 -8.32 -19.29
N GLU A 109 11.37 -8.15 -20.34
CA GLU A 109 12.03 -6.86 -20.62
C GLU A 109 11.01 -5.73 -20.77
N ASP A 110 9.92 -5.94 -21.51
CA ASP A 110 8.86 -4.95 -21.70
C ASP A 110 8.20 -4.51 -20.39
N ASP A 111 7.96 -5.45 -19.48
CA ASP A 111 7.38 -5.18 -18.16
C ASP A 111 8.36 -4.37 -17.29
N MET A 112 9.66 -4.67 -17.40
CA MET A 112 10.71 -3.92 -16.70
C MET A 112 10.86 -2.50 -17.24
N VAL A 113 10.77 -2.32 -18.57
CA VAL A 113 10.72 -0.99 -19.22
C VAL A 113 9.51 -0.21 -18.72
N LEU A 114 8.33 -0.84 -18.69
CA LEU A 114 7.11 -0.21 -18.20
C LEU A 114 7.21 0.15 -16.71
N ALA A 115 7.79 -0.71 -15.90
CA ALA A 115 8.00 -0.46 -14.47
C ALA A 115 8.95 0.72 -14.26
N LEU A 116 10.03 0.81 -15.03
CA LEU A 116 10.97 1.93 -14.97
C LEU A 116 10.32 3.25 -15.39
N LEU A 117 9.54 3.26 -16.47
CA LEU A 117 8.78 4.42 -16.94
C LEU A 117 7.70 4.89 -15.95
N LYS A 118 7.18 4.00 -15.11
CA LYS A 118 6.21 4.34 -14.06
C LYS A 118 6.87 4.70 -12.73
N GLY A 119 8.20 4.64 -12.63
CA GLY A 119 8.91 4.80 -11.35
C GLY A 119 8.59 3.69 -10.34
N MET A 120 8.22 2.51 -10.83
CA MET A 120 7.81 1.35 -10.03
C MET A 120 8.78 0.17 -10.12
N LEU A 121 9.97 0.35 -10.70
CA LEU A 121 10.97 -0.72 -10.84
C LEU A 121 11.31 -1.42 -9.50
N PRO A 122 11.47 -0.72 -8.36
CA PRO A 122 11.71 -1.38 -7.07
C PRO A 122 10.55 -2.30 -6.64
N ALA A 123 9.31 -1.87 -6.86
CA ALA A 123 8.11 -2.65 -6.55
C ALA A 123 7.97 -3.85 -7.50
N TYR A 124 8.25 -3.66 -8.78
CA TYR A 124 8.26 -4.73 -9.78
C TYR A 124 9.30 -5.80 -9.45
N PHE A 125 10.52 -5.40 -9.07
CA PHE A 125 11.56 -6.33 -8.62
C PHE A 125 11.10 -7.14 -7.39
N MET A 126 10.53 -6.47 -6.39
CA MET A 126 10.00 -7.13 -5.20
C MET A 126 8.94 -8.18 -5.54
N ASP A 127 7.99 -7.84 -6.43
CA ASP A 127 6.97 -8.78 -6.89
C ASP A 127 7.58 -10.00 -7.58
N CYS A 128 8.56 -9.79 -8.47
CA CYS A 128 9.27 -10.89 -9.13
C CYS A 128 9.97 -11.83 -8.14
N VAL A 129 10.64 -11.26 -7.13
CA VAL A 129 11.31 -12.03 -6.06
C VAL A 129 10.30 -12.85 -5.26
N LEU A 130 9.21 -12.23 -4.81
CA LEU A 130 8.18 -12.90 -4.02
C LEU A 130 7.50 -14.01 -4.82
N LYS A 131 7.11 -13.73 -6.07
CA LYS A 131 6.51 -14.71 -6.98
C LYS A 131 7.39 -15.94 -7.14
N LYS A 132 8.69 -15.75 -7.33
CA LYS A 132 9.66 -16.84 -7.43
C LYS A 132 9.83 -17.61 -6.13
N TYR A 133 9.97 -16.90 -5.01
CA TYR A 133 10.14 -17.53 -3.71
C TYR A 133 8.93 -18.41 -3.34
N HIS A 134 7.71 -17.91 -3.56
CA HIS A 134 6.48 -18.65 -3.32
C HIS A 134 6.23 -19.82 -4.28
N ALA A 135 6.84 -19.80 -5.47
CA ALA A 135 6.84 -20.95 -6.37
C ALA A 135 7.72 -22.11 -5.88
N GLY A 136 8.38 -21.99 -4.73
CA GLY A 136 9.29 -23.00 -4.18
C GLY A 136 10.68 -23.02 -4.84
N ASN A 137 10.98 -22.05 -5.70
CA ASN A 137 12.21 -21.96 -6.49
C ASN A 137 13.18 -20.88 -5.97
N GLY A 138 13.02 -20.46 -4.70
CA GLY A 138 13.90 -19.47 -4.08
C GLY A 138 15.32 -20.03 -3.88
N SER A 139 16.34 -19.29 -4.30
CA SER A 139 17.73 -19.62 -3.96
C SER A 139 18.11 -19.00 -2.62
N TYR A 140 19.32 -19.31 -2.14
CA TYR A 140 19.91 -18.69 -0.96
C TYR A 140 19.89 -17.15 -1.05
N TYR A 141 20.09 -16.58 -2.24
CA TYR A 141 20.12 -15.12 -2.41
C TYR A 141 18.75 -14.46 -2.23
N GLU A 142 17.67 -15.08 -2.72
CA GLU A 142 16.30 -14.58 -2.47
C GLU A 142 15.95 -14.67 -0.99
N ALA A 143 16.30 -15.78 -0.32
CA ALA A 143 16.07 -15.92 1.12
C ALA A 143 16.83 -14.87 1.94
N GLU A 144 18.11 -14.66 1.63
CA GLU A 144 18.95 -13.64 2.26
C GLU A 144 18.40 -12.22 2.00
N LEU A 145 17.96 -11.93 0.76
CA LEU A 145 17.36 -10.64 0.42
C LEU A 145 16.06 -10.40 1.20
N LEU A 146 15.19 -11.42 1.31
CA LEU A 146 13.94 -11.33 2.07
C LEU A 146 14.22 -11.12 3.56
N GLN A 147 15.26 -11.76 4.11
CA GLN A 147 15.67 -11.58 5.50
C GLN A 147 16.18 -10.17 5.78
N ARG A 148 16.99 -9.59 4.87
CA ARG A 148 17.52 -8.22 5.03
C ARG A 148 16.52 -7.14 4.68
N GLY A 149 15.52 -7.48 3.87
CA GLY A 149 14.51 -6.58 3.35
C GLY A 149 15.00 -5.71 2.20
N PHE A 150 14.04 -5.24 1.39
CA PHE A 150 14.30 -4.47 0.16
C PHE A 150 14.74 -3.01 0.42
N ARG A 151 14.62 -2.51 1.66
CA ARG A 151 14.94 -1.11 2.00
C ARG A 151 16.42 -0.77 1.92
N ALA A 152 17.28 -1.77 2.10
CA ALA A 152 18.73 -1.60 2.05
C ALA A 152 19.28 -1.56 0.62
N ILE A 153 18.41 -1.73 -0.39
CA ILE A 153 18.80 -1.65 -1.79
C ILE A 153 18.94 -0.17 -2.19
N GLU A 154 20.11 0.20 -2.69
CA GLU A 154 20.38 1.56 -3.16
C GLU A 154 19.87 1.76 -4.60
N TRP A 155 18.74 2.44 -4.71
CA TRP A 155 18.12 2.78 -6.00
C TRP A 155 18.49 4.20 -6.45
N ASP A 156 18.70 4.37 -7.75
CA ASP A 156 18.85 5.67 -8.39
C ASP A 156 17.50 6.35 -8.61
N LEU A 157 16.92 6.86 -7.52
CA LEU A 157 15.60 7.48 -7.55
C LEU A 157 15.55 8.71 -8.47
N GLU A 158 16.66 9.42 -8.66
CA GLU A 158 16.71 10.58 -9.55
C GLU A 158 16.49 10.17 -11.02
N VAL A 159 17.15 9.09 -11.48
CA VAL A 159 16.92 8.57 -12.83
C VAL A 159 15.49 8.04 -12.98
N HIS A 160 14.97 7.34 -11.97
CA HIS A 160 13.58 6.85 -11.98
C HIS A 160 12.59 8.02 -12.12
N GLU A 161 12.83 9.13 -11.42
CA GLU A 161 12.01 10.34 -11.54
C GLU A 161 12.13 11.02 -12.91
N ILE A 162 13.32 11.10 -13.49
CA ILE A 162 13.53 11.69 -14.83
C ILE A 162 12.71 10.93 -15.87
N LEU A 163 12.74 9.60 -15.81
CA LEU A 163 12.02 8.74 -16.75
C LEU A 163 10.50 8.82 -16.54
N ALA A 164 10.04 8.89 -15.28
CA ALA A 164 8.60 8.95 -14.96
C ALA A 164 7.93 10.30 -15.25
N LYS A 165 8.64 11.42 -15.04
CA LYS A 165 8.06 12.78 -15.21
C LYS A 165 7.75 13.13 -16.67
N LYS A 166 8.50 12.61 -17.65
CA LYS A 166 8.26 12.93 -19.07
C LYS A 166 6.95 12.38 -19.63
N GLN A 167 6.31 11.40 -18.97
CA GLN A 167 5.00 10.89 -19.40
C GLN A 167 3.81 11.74 -18.94
N ASN A 168 4.01 12.66 -17.99
CA ASN A 168 2.94 13.51 -17.45
C ASN A 168 3.37 14.99 -17.53
N PRO A 169 3.09 15.71 -18.63
CA PRO A 169 3.39 17.14 -18.68
C PRO A 169 2.65 17.89 -17.56
N PRO A 170 3.26 18.95 -16.98
CA PRO A 170 2.61 19.74 -15.95
C PRO A 170 1.30 20.35 -16.47
N ALA A 171 0.25 20.33 -15.64
CA ALA A 171 -1.11 20.76 -15.97
C ALA A 171 -1.20 22.19 -16.56
N SER A 172 -0.15 23.01 -16.37
CA SER A 172 -0.02 24.36 -16.93
C SER A 172 0.12 24.42 -18.46
N GLN A 173 0.41 23.31 -19.15
CA GLN A 173 0.45 23.27 -20.61
C GLN A 173 -0.91 23.09 -21.29
N TRP A 174 -2.01 22.95 -20.53
CA TRP A 174 -3.37 22.76 -21.05
C TRP A 174 -4.24 24.03 -21.06
N GLN A 175 -3.63 25.23 -21.01
CA GLN A 175 -4.41 26.46 -21.23
C GLN A 175 -4.76 26.60 -22.72
N ALA A 176 -5.99 26.23 -23.04
CA ALA A 176 -6.58 26.37 -24.37
C ALA A 176 -6.63 27.84 -24.81
N THR A 177 -6.20 28.09 -26.05
CA THR A 177 -6.47 29.32 -26.79
C THR A 177 -7.96 29.41 -27.09
N PRO A 178 -8.65 30.55 -26.87
CA PRO A 178 -10.05 30.67 -27.22
C PRO A 178 -10.15 30.86 -28.74
N THR A 179 -10.71 29.87 -29.44
CA THR A 179 -11.12 30.04 -30.84
C THR A 179 -12.62 30.16 -30.88
N SER A 180 -13.08 31.35 -31.26
CA SER A 180 -14.48 31.68 -31.48
C SER A 180 -15.03 31.01 -32.74
N ASP A 181 -16.32 30.69 -32.67
CA ASP A 181 -17.31 30.51 -33.74
C ASP A 181 -17.06 29.47 -34.85
N VAL A 182 -18.00 28.53 -34.98
CA VAL A 182 -18.84 28.30 -36.19
C VAL A 182 -19.80 27.12 -35.98
N LYS A 183 -21.09 27.46 -35.97
CA LYS A 183 -22.28 26.80 -36.58
C LYS A 183 -22.34 25.25 -36.70
N THR A 184 -23.29 24.67 -35.95
CA THR A 184 -24.03 23.42 -36.26
C THR A 184 -25.08 23.68 -37.37
N PRO A 185 -25.56 22.67 -38.15
CA PRO A 185 -26.46 21.63 -37.61
C PRO A 185 -26.43 20.22 -38.26
N ASP A 186 -27.10 19.30 -37.55
CA ASP A 186 -27.82 18.06 -37.94
C ASP A 186 -27.10 16.76 -38.37
N ALA A 187 -27.13 15.75 -37.47
CA ALA A 187 -27.77 14.42 -37.64
C ALA A 187 -27.56 13.52 -36.40
N PRO A 188 -28.48 12.58 -36.08
CA PRO A 188 -28.38 11.72 -34.89
C PRO A 188 -27.60 10.44 -35.20
N SER A 189 -26.43 10.29 -34.56
CA SER A 189 -25.64 9.05 -34.59
C SER A 189 -25.84 8.27 -33.29
N THR A 190 -26.26 7.01 -33.43
CA THR A 190 -26.29 5.94 -32.45
C THR A 190 -25.03 5.86 -31.56
N PRO A 191 -25.16 5.46 -30.28
CA PRO A 191 -24.03 5.39 -29.37
C PRO A 191 -23.14 4.16 -29.66
N THR A 192 -21.86 4.39 -29.88
CA THR A 192 -20.82 3.36 -29.87
C THR A 192 -20.56 2.91 -28.43
N PRO A 193 -20.67 1.62 -28.09
CA PRO A 193 -20.11 1.09 -26.85
C PRO A 193 -18.64 0.82 -27.14
N ASP A 194 -17.73 1.52 -26.46
CA ASP A 194 -16.31 1.17 -26.24
C ASP A 194 -15.52 2.46 -26.00
N ALA A 195 -15.82 3.09 -24.86
CA ALA A 195 -14.83 3.93 -24.19
C ALA A 195 -14.45 3.17 -22.92
N GLU A 196 -13.29 2.52 -22.93
CA GLU A 196 -12.68 2.02 -21.70
C GLU A 196 -12.64 3.17 -20.69
N PRO A 197 -13.13 2.97 -19.45
CA PRO A 197 -13.11 4.02 -18.46
C PRO A 197 -11.64 4.38 -18.19
N ARG A 198 -11.28 5.64 -18.46
CA ARG A 198 -10.01 6.23 -18.07
C ARG A 198 -9.72 5.84 -16.62
N ALA A 199 -8.61 5.15 -16.40
CA ALA A 199 -8.16 4.78 -15.07
C ALA A 199 -7.89 6.05 -14.25
N GLU A 200 -8.87 6.48 -13.45
CA GLU A 200 -8.65 7.43 -12.38
C GLU A 200 -7.60 6.86 -11.44
N LYS A 201 -6.64 7.70 -11.02
CA LYS A 201 -5.61 7.36 -10.03
C LYS A 201 -6.30 6.97 -8.73
N GLY A 202 -6.54 5.68 -8.54
CA GLY A 202 -7.11 5.15 -7.32
C GLY A 202 -6.13 5.21 -6.15
N PRO A 203 -6.64 5.13 -4.90
CA PRO A 203 -5.80 5.17 -3.70
C PRO A 203 -4.83 3.99 -3.66
N LEU A 204 -3.66 4.19 -3.05
CA LEU A 204 -2.77 3.09 -2.69
C LEU A 204 -3.47 2.26 -1.60
N GLY A 205 -3.54 0.95 -1.79
CA GLY A 205 -4.08 0.01 -0.81
C GLY A 205 -3.12 -1.16 -0.57
N LEU A 206 -3.57 -2.13 0.22
CA LEU A 206 -2.85 -3.38 0.48
C LEU A 206 -3.58 -4.54 -0.17
N LEU A 207 -2.84 -5.39 -0.87
CA LEU A 207 -3.28 -6.70 -1.31
C LEU A 207 -2.90 -7.73 -0.24
N VAL A 208 -3.91 -8.36 0.38
CA VAL A 208 -3.73 -9.46 1.34
C VAL A 208 -3.89 -10.79 0.59
N ASN A 209 -2.85 -11.62 0.60
CA ASN A 209 -2.87 -12.98 0.05
C ASN A 209 -2.41 -13.97 1.12
N GLY A 210 -3.36 -14.62 1.79
CA GLY A 210 -3.10 -15.45 2.96
C GLY A 210 -2.51 -14.60 4.10
N SER A 211 -1.32 -14.96 4.58
CA SER A 211 -0.56 -14.20 5.59
C SER A 211 0.29 -13.05 5.01
N THR A 212 0.25 -12.83 3.70
CA THR A 212 1.13 -11.88 3.00
C THR A 212 0.43 -10.56 2.72
N LEU A 213 1.11 -9.44 3.00
CA LEU A 213 0.64 -8.09 2.71
C LEU A 213 1.57 -7.42 1.69
N SER A 214 1.01 -6.89 0.59
CA SER A 214 1.78 -6.17 -0.43
C SER A 214 1.12 -4.82 -0.78
N PRO A 215 1.88 -3.70 -0.85
CA PRO A 215 1.37 -2.44 -1.35
C PRO A 215 0.93 -2.56 -2.81
N CYS A 216 -0.27 -2.10 -3.14
CA CYS A 216 -0.82 -2.16 -4.49
C CYS A 216 -1.58 -0.87 -4.80
N VAL A 217 -1.48 -0.36 -6.02
CA VAL A 217 -2.33 0.75 -6.48
C VAL A 217 -3.71 0.18 -6.80
N VAL A 218 -4.70 0.54 -5.99
CA VAL A 218 -6.05 0.00 -6.12
C VAL A 218 -6.80 0.85 -7.12
N THR A 219 -6.92 0.37 -8.36
CA THR A 219 -7.85 0.97 -9.32
C THR A 219 -9.26 0.49 -8.96
N MET A 220 -10.07 1.36 -8.35
CA MET A 220 -11.48 1.09 -8.08
C MET A 220 -12.22 1.02 -9.42
N ASN A 221 -12.22 -0.15 -10.04
CA ASN A 221 -12.99 -0.46 -11.23
C ASN A 221 -14.23 -1.28 -10.86
N THR A 222 -15.00 -1.71 -11.87
CA THR A 222 -16.22 -2.52 -11.69
C THR A 222 -15.99 -3.89 -11.05
N MET A 223 -14.74 -4.29 -10.78
CA MET A 223 -14.42 -5.54 -10.08
C MET A 223 -14.46 -5.42 -8.55
N PHE A 224 -14.57 -4.21 -8.01
CA PHE A 224 -14.74 -3.97 -6.58
C PHE A 224 -16.22 -3.84 -6.26
N GLU A 225 -16.72 -4.70 -5.39
CA GLU A 225 -18.07 -4.66 -4.87
C GLU A 225 -18.08 -4.19 -3.41
N LYS A 226 -19.19 -3.61 -2.97
CA LYS A 226 -19.37 -3.24 -1.57
C LYS A 226 -19.27 -4.50 -0.73
N CYS A 227 -18.39 -4.52 0.26
CA CYS A 227 -18.40 -5.56 1.27
C CYS A 227 -19.76 -5.52 1.98
N PRO A 228 -20.63 -6.53 1.78
CA PRO A 228 -22.04 -6.39 2.13
C PRO A 228 -22.24 -6.11 3.62
N ILE A 229 -21.45 -6.77 4.49
CA ILE A 229 -21.55 -6.67 5.95
C ILE A 229 -21.13 -5.28 6.42
N ALA A 230 -19.95 -4.84 6.00
CA ALA A 230 -19.39 -3.55 6.40
C ALA A 230 -20.27 -2.40 5.90
N HIS A 231 -20.67 -2.40 4.63
CA HIS A 231 -21.56 -1.36 4.11
C HIS A 231 -22.94 -1.39 4.75
N ALA A 232 -23.45 -2.58 5.08
CA ALA A 232 -24.68 -2.67 5.84
C ALA A 232 -24.50 -2.11 7.26
N ALA A 233 -23.32 -2.16 7.86
CA ALA A 233 -22.98 -1.49 9.13
C ALA A 233 -22.60 0.00 8.98
N GLY A 234 -22.75 0.59 7.79
CA GLY A 234 -22.37 1.99 7.53
C GLY A 234 -20.87 2.20 7.25
N ILE A 235 -20.09 1.13 7.17
CA ILE A 235 -18.64 1.14 6.94
C ILE A 235 -18.37 0.98 5.43
N PRO A 236 -17.79 1.98 4.74
CA PRO A 236 -17.63 1.95 3.29
C PRO A 236 -16.43 1.09 2.84
N LEU A 237 -16.47 -0.20 3.17
CA LEU A 237 -15.46 -1.19 2.80
C LEU A 237 -15.82 -1.86 1.45
N TYR A 238 -14.88 -1.89 0.52
CA TYR A 238 -15.03 -2.54 -0.79
C TYR A 238 -14.10 -3.74 -0.89
N VAL A 239 -14.57 -4.82 -1.52
CA VAL A 239 -13.83 -6.07 -1.73
C VAL A 239 -13.77 -6.37 -3.21
N ARG A 240 -12.67 -6.97 -3.68
CA ARG A 240 -12.54 -7.46 -5.05
C ARG A 240 -12.67 -8.98 -5.06
N LYS A 241 -13.58 -9.49 -5.88
CA LYS A 241 -13.73 -10.93 -6.10
C LYS A 241 -12.47 -11.46 -6.80
N CYS A 242 -11.70 -12.33 -6.13
CA CYS A 242 -10.54 -12.98 -6.75
C CYS A 242 -11.03 -14.01 -7.78
N ALA A 243 -10.44 -14.01 -8.98
CA ALA A 243 -10.78 -14.91 -10.09
C ALA A 243 -10.26 -16.35 -9.88
N GLY A 244 -10.46 -16.91 -8.69
CA GLY A 244 -10.20 -18.33 -8.42
C GLY A 244 -11.49 -19.14 -8.48
N GLU A 245 -11.41 -20.39 -8.94
CA GLU A 245 -12.50 -21.38 -8.90
C GLU A 245 -12.80 -21.83 -7.46
N SER A 246 -12.99 -20.89 -6.54
CA SER A 246 -13.58 -21.21 -5.24
C SER A 246 -15.10 -21.27 -5.42
N LYS A 247 -15.74 -22.25 -4.77
CA LYS A 247 -17.21 -22.36 -4.71
C LYS A 247 -17.78 -20.98 -4.34
N GLU A 248 -18.95 -20.58 -4.88
CA GLU A 248 -19.55 -19.25 -4.65
C GLU A 248 -19.57 -18.79 -3.18
N ALA A 249 -19.64 -19.73 -2.23
CA ALA A 249 -19.60 -19.48 -0.79
C ALA A 249 -18.21 -19.09 -0.22
N SER A 250 -17.14 -19.20 -1.00
CA SER A 250 -15.74 -18.98 -0.58
C SER A 250 -15.13 -17.73 -1.23
N CYS A 251 -15.95 -16.90 -1.88
CA CYS A 251 -15.48 -15.74 -2.66
C CYS A 251 -15.18 -14.49 -1.83
N TYR A 252 -15.46 -14.49 -0.53
CA TYR A 252 -15.21 -13.36 0.35
C TYR A 252 -14.19 -13.73 1.43
N ILE A 253 -12.94 -13.95 1.01
CA ILE A 253 -11.82 -13.84 1.95
C ILE A 253 -11.83 -12.38 2.40
N ILE A 254 -12.12 -12.16 3.69
CA ILE A 254 -12.11 -10.84 4.33
C ILE A 254 -10.69 -10.29 4.21
N SER A 255 -10.42 -9.57 3.13
CA SER A 255 -9.12 -8.93 2.90
C SER A 255 -9.10 -7.65 3.73
N ARG A 256 -8.45 -7.69 4.89
CA ARG A 256 -8.20 -6.51 5.74
C ARG A 256 -7.39 -5.48 4.96
N MET A 257 -8.04 -4.52 4.33
CA MET A 257 -7.37 -3.33 3.77
C MET A 257 -7.07 -2.35 4.90
N MET A 258 -5.81 -2.30 5.34
CA MET A 258 -5.37 -1.41 6.41
C MET A 258 -3.94 -0.88 6.16
N SER A 259 -3.73 0.06 5.20
CA SER A 259 -2.59 0.98 5.32
C SER A 259 -2.59 2.32 4.55
N ASP A 260 -1.84 3.29 5.09
CA ASP A 260 -1.36 4.57 4.55
C ASP A 260 -0.30 4.35 3.45
N PRO A 261 -0.47 4.97 2.27
CA PRO A 261 0.41 4.83 1.10
C PRO A 261 1.89 5.20 1.26
N LYS A 262 2.28 6.01 2.25
CA LYS A 262 3.67 6.51 2.38
C LYS A 262 4.51 5.71 3.38
N ILE A 263 3.85 4.96 4.27
CA ILE A 263 4.44 4.28 5.45
C ILE A 263 3.99 2.83 5.64
N GLY A 264 2.94 2.38 4.95
CA GLY A 264 2.41 1.01 5.10
C GLY A 264 1.65 0.75 6.41
N LEU A 265 1.11 1.80 7.07
CA LEU A 265 0.27 1.72 8.29
C LEU A 265 -1.09 2.41 8.14
N ALA A 266 -2.23 1.88 8.58
CA ALA A 266 -3.53 2.56 8.37
C ALA A 266 -3.62 3.87 9.17
N SER A 267 -3.50 5.02 8.50
CA SER A 267 -3.80 6.32 9.08
C SER A 267 -5.28 6.65 8.81
N ILE A 268 -6.03 6.95 9.88
CA ILE A 268 -7.46 7.29 9.84
C ILE A 268 -7.55 8.83 9.96
N PRO A 269 -8.41 9.54 9.21
CA PRO A 269 -9.86 9.33 9.17
C PRO A 269 -10.41 8.85 7.83
N TRP A 270 -11.11 7.71 7.85
CA TRP A 270 -11.96 7.26 6.74
C TRP A 270 -13.38 7.77 7.05
N THR A 271 -13.94 8.51 6.08
CA THR A 271 -15.36 8.86 5.86
C THR A 271 -16.32 8.39 6.99
N ASP A 272 -16.64 9.13 8.05
CA ASP A 272 -16.97 10.56 8.19
C ASP A 272 -16.07 11.28 9.20
N GLY A 273 -14.78 10.94 9.23
CA GLY A 273 -13.83 11.60 10.14
C GLY A 273 -13.57 10.84 11.45
N VAL A 274 -14.10 9.63 11.64
CA VAL A 274 -14.00 8.92 12.93
C VAL A 274 -13.01 7.77 12.85
N ALA A 275 -11.95 7.85 13.66
CA ALA A 275 -10.98 6.78 13.82
C ALA A 275 -11.51 5.64 14.70
N PHE A 276 -11.32 4.41 14.22
CA PHE A 276 -11.57 3.21 15.02
C PHE A 276 -10.64 3.22 16.23
N THR A 277 -11.24 3.02 17.39
CA THR A 277 -10.52 2.86 18.66
C THR A 277 -9.91 1.47 18.76
N LYS A 278 -9.05 1.26 19.76
CA LYS A 278 -8.54 -0.08 20.10
C LYS A 278 -9.68 -1.08 20.37
N ASP A 279 -10.76 -0.61 21.00
CA ASP A 279 -11.91 -1.44 21.34
C ASP A 279 -12.72 -1.82 20.08
N ASP A 280 -12.76 -0.94 19.08
CA ASP A 280 -13.39 -1.25 17.79
C ASP A 280 -12.65 -2.36 17.03
N TRP A 281 -11.31 -2.29 17.02
CA TRP A 281 -10.51 -3.34 16.40
C TRP A 281 -10.66 -4.68 17.11
N ALA A 282 -10.61 -4.68 18.45
CA ALA A 282 -10.82 -5.88 19.23
C ALA A 282 -12.21 -6.50 18.98
N ALA A 283 -13.25 -5.67 18.83
CA ALA A 283 -14.60 -6.14 18.52
C ALA A 283 -14.71 -6.76 17.12
N LEU A 284 -13.99 -6.24 16.11
CA LEU A 284 -13.93 -6.86 14.79
C LEU A 284 -13.16 -8.19 14.82
N ASP A 285 -12.03 -8.24 15.52
CA ASP A 285 -11.24 -9.47 15.68
C ASP A 285 -12.08 -10.57 16.35
N ASP A 286 -12.78 -10.24 17.44
CA ASP A 286 -13.68 -11.17 18.15
C ASP A 286 -14.81 -11.68 17.23
N PHE A 287 -15.40 -10.79 16.44
CA PHE A 287 -16.46 -11.17 15.51
C PHE A 287 -15.93 -12.09 14.41
N GLU A 288 -14.77 -11.76 13.83
CA GLU A 288 -14.12 -12.58 12.81
C GLU A 288 -13.80 -13.97 13.35
N MET A 289 -13.19 -14.07 14.53
CA MET A 289 -12.90 -15.36 15.17
C MET A 289 -14.17 -16.17 15.41
N MET A 290 -15.24 -15.53 15.92
CA MET A 290 -16.53 -16.20 16.13
C MET A 290 -17.16 -16.71 14.82
N MET A 291 -16.99 -15.96 13.72
CA MET A 291 -17.53 -16.34 12.41
C MET A 291 -16.68 -17.40 11.69
N LEU A 292 -15.36 -17.45 11.95
CA LEU A 292 -14.44 -18.40 11.32
C LEU A 292 -14.49 -19.80 11.96
N ASP A 293 -14.76 -19.90 13.26
CA ASP A 293 -14.78 -21.19 13.97
C ASP A 293 -16.05 -22.01 13.64
N ASP A 294 -17.23 -21.50 13.98
CA ASP A 294 -18.53 -22.19 13.84
C ASP A 294 -19.60 -21.33 13.11
N GLY A 295 -19.17 -20.25 12.45
CA GLY A 295 -20.07 -19.28 11.83
C GLY A 295 -20.71 -19.75 10.53
N PRO A 296 -21.79 -19.07 10.09
CA PRO A 296 -22.40 -19.35 8.80
C PRO A 296 -21.41 -19.06 7.65
N PRO A 297 -21.47 -19.81 6.53
CA PRO A 297 -20.59 -19.60 5.37
C PRO A 297 -20.77 -18.22 4.70
N SER A 298 -21.86 -17.52 5.01
CA SER A 298 -22.10 -16.14 4.64
C SER A 298 -22.54 -15.38 5.88
N VAL A 299 -21.83 -14.30 6.18
CA VAL A 299 -22.12 -13.43 7.31
C VAL A 299 -22.94 -12.23 6.82
N THR A 300 -23.91 -11.80 7.60
CA THR A 300 -24.86 -10.71 7.29
C THR A 300 -24.83 -9.62 8.36
N ARG A 301 -25.51 -8.48 8.10
CA ARG A 301 -25.74 -7.45 9.13
C ARG A 301 -26.46 -8.01 10.35
N ALA A 302 -27.41 -8.92 10.15
CA ALA A 302 -28.16 -9.51 11.26
C ALA A 302 -27.25 -10.33 12.18
N ASP A 303 -26.22 -10.99 11.62
CA ASP A 303 -25.23 -11.74 12.38
C ASP A 303 -24.33 -10.82 13.20
N PHE A 304 -23.86 -9.71 12.60
CA PHE A 304 -23.10 -8.70 13.34
C PHE A 304 -23.95 -8.02 14.43
N GLU A 305 -25.22 -7.74 14.17
CA GLU A 305 -26.13 -7.21 15.18
C GLU A 305 -26.41 -8.23 16.30
N ALA A 306 -26.48 -9.53 15.98
CA ALA A 306 -26.62 -10.58 16.98
C ALA A 306 -25.38 -10.67 17.87
N PHE A 307 -24.18 -10.60 17.26
CA PHE A 307 -22.92 -10.45 17.98
C PHE A 307 -22.89 -9.20 18.85
N ALA A 308 -23.26 -8.04 18.29
CA ALA A 308 -23.28 -6.78 19.03
C ALA A 308 -24.22 -6.85 20.25
N ARG A 309 -25.38 -7.54 20.11
CA ARG A 309 -26.34 -7.76 21.21
C ARG A 309 -25.78 -8.64 22.33
N SER A 310 -24.81 -9.52 22.07
CA SER A 310 -24.14 -10.28 23.14
C SER A 310 -23.03 -9.47 23.83
N ARG A 311 -22.70 -8.28 23.32
CA ARG A 311 -21.63 -7.38 23.78
C ARG A 311 -22.13 -5.99 24.19
N THR A 312 -23.29 -5.90 24.83
CA THR A 312 -23.91 -4.60 25.21
C THR A 312 -23.09 -3.75 26.20
N ASP A 313 -22.10 -4.35 26.85
CA ASP A 313 -21.13 -3.71 27.75
C ASP A 313 -19.87 -3.21 27.03
N SER A 314 -19.76 -3.45 25.72
CA SER A 314 -18.61 -3.03 24.93
C SER A 314 -18.47 -1.52 24.84
N LYS A 315 -17.22 -1.08 24.82
CA LYS A 315 -16.84 0.32 24.58
C LYS A 315 -16.63 0.65 23.11
N ALA A 316 -16.62 -0.37 22.25
CA ALA A 316 -16.44 -0.25 20.82
C ALA A 316 -17.58 0.56 20.20
N GLY A 317 -17.25 1.70 19.60
CA GLY A 317 -18.18 2.51 18.83
C GLY A 317 -18.90 1.71 17.74
N ILE A 318 -18.25 0.75 17.08
CA ILE A 318 -18.90 -0.06 16.04
C ILE A 318 -20.01 -0.98 16.57
N ILE A 319 -19.87 -1.50 17.78
CA ILE A 319 -20.92 -2.30 18.43
C ILE A 319 -22.08 -1.37 18.79
N LEU A 320 -21.77 -0.18 19.29
CA LEU A 320 -22.78 0.81 19.65
C LEU A 320 -23.52 1.40 18.45
N GLU A 321 -22.84 1.63 17.32
CA GLU A 321 -23.45 2.06 16.05
C GLU A 321 -24.38 0.97 15.49
N ALA A 322 -23.97 -0.31 15.56
CA ALA A 322 -24.82 -1.41 15.11
C ALA A 322 -26.13 -1.51 15.93
N LEU A 323 -26.04 -1.34 17.25
CA LEU A 323 -27.21 -1.41 18.16
C LEU A 323 -28.05 -0.13 18.12
N PHE A 324 -27.39 1.03 18.06
CA PHE A 324 -27.99 2.35 18.18
C PHE A 324 -27.45 3.25 17.05
N PRO A 325 -27.90 3.04 15.81
CA PRO A 325 -27.38 3.81 14.68
C PRO A 325 -27.79 5.27 14.75
N LYS A 326 -27.01 6.15 14.12
CA LYS A 326 -27.34 7.58 14.02
C LYS A 326 -28.76 7.80 13.49
N GLY A 327 -29.48 8.74 14.11
CA GLY A 327 -30.87 9.05 13.78
C GLY A 327 -31.90 8.14 14.45
N ARG A 328 -31.48 7.06 15.14
CA ARG A 328 -32.40 6.18 15.85
C ARG A 328 -33.08 6.92 17.02
N ALA A 329 -34.40 6.80 17.11
CA ALA A 329 -35.16 7.26 18.26
C ALA A 329 -35.00 6.31 19.46
N VAL A 330 -34.73 6.87 20.64
CA VAL A 330 -34.50 6.13 21.88
C VAL A 330 -35.22 6.77 23.05
N VAL A 331 -35.51 5.98 24.08
CA VAL A 331 -36.03 6.43 25.38
C VAL A 331 -34.94 6.21 26.43
N ILE A 332 -34.62 7.26 27.20
CA ILE A 332 -33.66 7.18 28.30
C ILE A 332 -34.37 6.61 29.53
N SER A 333 -33.73 5.68 30.25
CA SER A 333 -34.30 5.07 31.45
C SER A 333 -33.24 4.63 32.47
N GLY A 334 -33.62 4.55 33.74
CA GLY A 334 -32.79 3.97 34.80
C GLY A 334 -31.53 4.75 35.16
N LEU A 335 -31.45 6.05 34.86
CA LEU A 335 -30.42 6.96 35.37
C LEU A 335 -30.70 7.30 36.84
N GLN A 336 -29.69 7.18 37.70
CA GLN A 336 -29.81 7.46 39.14
C GLN A 336 -29.45 8.91 39.50
N SER A 337 -28.47 9.50 38.81
CA SER A 337 -27.99 10.87 39.07
C SER A 337 -28.76 11.96 38.33
N SER A 338 -29.51 11.58 37.29
CA SER A 338 -30.23 12.49 36.40
C SER A 338 -31.59 11.91 36.07
N THR A 339 -32.39 11.71 37.12
CA THR A 339 -33.70 11.04 37.04
C THR A 339 -34.69 11.82 36.17
N GLU A 340 -34.51 13.13 36.03
CA GLU A 340 -35.30 14.01 35.17
C GLU A 340 -35.18 13.68 33.68
N LEU A 341 -34.15 12.93 33.27
CA LEU A 341 -33.97 12.48 31.89
C LEU A 341 -34.70 11.15 31.62
N ASN A 342 -35.08 10.41 32.66
CA ASN A 342 -35.77 9.14 32.48
C ASN A 342 -37.17 9.35 31.89
N GLY A 343 -37.52 8.56 30.88
CA GLY A 343 -38.77 8.68 30.12
C GLY A 343 -38.71 9.66 28.96
N LEU A 344 -37.67 10.50 28.86
CA LEU A 344 -37.52 11.41 27.73
C LEU A 344 -37.11 10.67 26.46
N ARG A 345 -37.74 11.06 25.35
CA ARG A 345 -37.37 10.62 23.99
C ARG A 345 -36.24 11.48 23.46
N GLY A 346 -35.29 10.83 22.77
CA GLY A 346 -34.20 11.49 22.10
C GLY A 346 -33.79 10.78 20.81
N VAL A 347 -32.83 11.38 20.10
CA VAL A 347 -32.31 10.88 18.83
C VAL A 347 -30.81 10.64 18.97
N VAL A 348 -30.33 9.48 18.53
CA VAL A 348 -28.90 9.14 18.55
C VAL A 348 -28.14 10.00 17.54
N MET A 349 -27.04 10.60 17.98
CA MET A 349 -26.27 11.56 17.16
C MET A 349 -25.14 10.90 16.34
N GLY A 350 -24.82 9.63 16.59
CA GLY A 350 -23.66 8.96 15.98
C GLY A 350 -22.32 9.25 16.68
N ASN A 351 -22.38 9.84 17.88
CA ASN A 351 -21.19 10.12 18.68
C ASN A 351 -21.06 9.07 19.79
N TYR A 352 -20.04 8.23 19.71
CA TYR A 352 -19.75 7.17 20.68
C TYR A 352 -18.45 7.49 21.40
N THR A 353 -18.50 7.61 22.73
CA THR A 353 -17.31 7.98 23.52
C THR A 353 -17.29 7.20 24.81
N ASN A 354 -16.20 6.46 25.06
CA ASN A 354 -16.01 5.66 26.27
C ASN A 354 -17.19 4.72 26.56
N GLY A 355 -17.72 4.05 25.54
CA GLY A 355 -18.87 3.15 25.66
C GLY A 355 -20.21 3.84 25.94
N ARG A 356 -20.31 5.16 25.69
CA ARG A 356 -21.55 5.92 25.84
C ARG A 356 -22.02 6.47 24.50
N ILE A 357 -23.33 6.60 24.37
CA ILE A 357 -24.02 7.02 23.16
C ILE A 357 -24.51 8.46 23.38
N GLY A 358 -24.14 9.36 22.47
CA GLY A 358 -24.63 10.74 22.45
C GLY A 358 -26.08 10.80 21.96
N VAL A 359 -26.99 11.27 22.81
CA VAL A 359 -28.42 11.41 22.53
C VAL A 359 -28.84 12.87 22.59
N ALA A 360 -29.42 13.39 21.51
CA ALA A 360 -30.06 14.69 21.49
C ALA A 360 -31.47 14.59 22.08
N VAL A 361 -31.76 15.40 23.10
CA VAL A 361 -33.05 15.46 23.78
C VAL A 361 -33.65 16.85 23.56
N ALA A 362 -34.94 16.91 23.21
CA ALA A 362 -35.63 18.18 22.97
C ALA A 362 -35.51 19.13 24.19
N GLY A 363 -35.27 20.41 23.92
CA GLY A 363 -35.09 21.43 24.97
C GLY A 363 -33.70 21.47 25.62
N ARG A 364 -32.75 20.63 25.20
CA ARG A 364 -31.35 20.71 25.62
C ARG A 364 -30.44 21.16 24.48
N SER A 365 -29.47 22.01 24.80
CA SER A 365 -28.50 22.54 23.84
C SER A 365 -27.33 21.59 23.54
N ALA A 366 -27.03 20.66 24.46
CA ALA A 366 -25.95 19.69 24.34
C ALA A 366 -26.46 18.25 24.40
N PRO A 367 -25.85 17.31 23.67
CA PRO A 367 -26.21 15.90 23.72
C PRO A 367 -25.87 15.29 25.08
N VAL A 368 -26.67 14.31 25.50
CA VAL A 368 -26.48 13.54 26.74
C VAL A 368 -25.74 12.26 26.39
N ALA A 369 -24.63 11.97 27.10
CA ALA A 369 -23.88 10.72 26.94
C ALA A 369 -24.47 9.61 27.85
N VAL A 370 -25.24 8.70 27.25
CA VAL A 370 -26.01 7.67 27.96
C VAL A 370 -25.39 6.29 27.75
N ALA A 371 -25.38 5.45 28.78
CA ALA A 371 -24.93 4.06 28.65
C ALA A 371 -25.95 3.23 27.85
N PRO A 372 -25.51 2.23 27.05
CA PRO A 372 -26.39 1.42 26.21
C PRO A 372 -27.51 0.74 27.00
N THR A 373 -27.19 0.23 28.19
CA THR A 373 -28.13 -0.42 29.12
C THR A 373 -29.22 0.50 29.68
N LYS A 374 -29.10 1.81 29.44
CA LYS A 374 -30.03 2.86 29.88
C LYS A 374 -30.84 3.43 28.72
N LEU A 375 -30.71 2.86 27.53
CA LEU A 375 -31.47 3.22 26.34
C LEU A 375 -32.39 2.08 25.94
N GLN A 376 -33.62 2.43 25.59
CA GLN A 376 -34.56 1.53 24.96
C GLN A 376 -34.87 2.05 23.57
N THR A 377 -34.87 1.18 22.57
CA THR A 377 -35.26 1.55 21.21
C THR A 377 -36.74 1.93 21.24
N ALA A 378 -37.05 3.15 20.81
CA ALA A 378 -38.45 3.54 20.70
C ALA A 378 -39.10 2.74 19.55
N PRO A 379 -40.34 2.24 19.73
CA PRO A 379 -41.08 1.58 18.67
C PRO A 379 -41.34 2.50 17.48
#